data_AF-A0A9E6CXK7-F1
#
_entry.id   AF-A0A9E6CXK7-F1
#
_cell.length_a   1.000
_cell.length_b   1.000
_cell.length_c   1.000
_cell.angle_alpha   90.00
_cell.angle_beta   90.00
_cell.angle_gamma   90.00
#
_symmetry.space_group_name_H-M   'P 1'
#
loop_
_entity.id
_entity.type
_entity.pdbx_description
1 polymer ?
#
loop_
_entity_poly.entity_id
_entity_poly.type
_entity_poly.pdbx_seq_one_letter_code
_entity_poly.pdbx_strand_id
1 'polypeptide(L)' 'IHACYGWHILPDANAHGDRRGEPLYSVAFRASDLWPEDGAENDYVYIDLWESYLEQP' A
#
# COMPACT_ATOMS: atom_id res chain seq x y z
N ILE A 1 6.56 4.76 4.78
CA ILE A 1 6.68 3.30 4.57
C ILE A 1 6.92 2.66 5.93
N HIS A 2 6.07 1.74 6.34
CA HIS A 2 6.15 1.02 7.62
C HIS A 2 6.98 -0.27 7.52
N ALA A 3 6.81 -1.03 6.44
CA ALA A 3 7.56 -2.27 6.19
C ALA A 3 7.75 -2.52 4.69
N CYS A 4 8.78 -3.28 4.32
CA CYS A 4 8.98 -3.79 2.96
C CYS A 4 8.89 -5.32 3.01
N TYR A 5 7.95 -5.88 2.23
CA TYR A 5 7.71 -7.32 2.16
C TYR A 5 8.47 -8.01 1.01
N GLY A 6 9.21 -7.24 0.21
CA GLY A 6 9.98 -7.76 -0.91
C GLY A 6 9.10 -8.01 -2.14
N TRP A 7 9.52 -8.92 -3.02
CA TRP A 7 8.92 -9.10 -4.34
C TRP A 7 7.66 -9.97 -4.27
N HIS A 8 6.51 -9.37 -4.59
CA HIS A 8 5.22 -10.05 -4.70
C HIS A 8 4.66 -9.92 -6.11
N ILE A 9 3.90 -10.92 -6.56
CA ILE A 9 3.24 -10.87 -7.88
C ILE A 9 2.27 -9.69 -7.90
N LEU A 10 2.39 -8.82 -8.90
CA LEU A 10 1.48 -7.70 -9.09
C LEU A 10 0.10 -8.26 -9.47
N PRO A 11 -0.96 -7.96 -8.69
CA PRO A 11 -2.29 -8.49 -8.93
C PRO A 11 -2.85 -8.00 -10.26
N ASP A 12 -2.56 -6.76 -10.65
CA ASP A 12 -3.00 -6.17 -11.91
C ASP A 12 -2.41 -6.90 -13.12
N ALA A 13 -1.09 -7.09 -13.18
CA ALA A 13 -0.46 -7.83 -14.25
C ALA A 13 -0.96 -9.29 -14.28
N ASN A 14 -1.07 -9.92 -13.11
CA ASN A 14 -1.52 -11.31 -13.01
C ASN A 14 -2.98 -11.48 -13.46
N ALA A 15 -3.85 -10.49 -13.20
CA ALA A 15 -5.23 -10.49 -13.71
C ALA A 15 -5.28 -10.43 -15.24
N HIS A 16 -4.30 -9.78 -15.87
CA HIS A 16 -4.12 -9.73 -17.32
C HIS A 16 -3.31 -10.93 -17.87
N GLY A 17 -2.98 -11.92 -17.04
CA GLY A 17 -2.24 -13.12 -17.43
C GLY A 17 -0.71 -12.98 -17.44
N ASP A 18 -0.20 -11.86 -16.94
CA ASP A 18 1.23 -11.54 -16.95
C ASP A 18 1.81 -11.61 -15.53
N ARG A 19 2.76 -12.53 -15.31
CA ARG A 19 3.34 -12.78 -13.97
C ARG A 19 4.52 -11.86 -13.71
N ARG A 20 4.25 -10.57 -13.59
CA ARG A 20 5.23 -9.58 -13.10
C ARG A 20 5.26 -9.58 -11.58
N GLY A 21 6.46 -9.55 -11.01
CA GLY A 21 6.69 -9.35 -9.59
C GLY A 21 7.16 -7.93 -9.36
N GLU A 22 6.65 -7.30 -8.30
CA GLU A 22 7.05 -5.96 -7.88
C GLU A 22 7.23 -5.91 -6.36
N PRO A 23 8.07 -5.00 -5.84
CA PRO A 23 8.22 -4.80 -4.41
C PRO A 23 6.89 -4.37 -3.77
N LEU A 24 6.48 -5.06 -2.70
CA LEU A 24 5.31 -4.73 -1.89
C LEU A 24 5.75 -4.00 -0.63
N TYR A 25 5.14 -2.84 -0.38
CA TYR A 25 5.42 -1.99 0.75
C TYR A 25 4.16 -1.82 1.59
N SER A 26 4.30 -1.95 2.90
CA SER A 26 3.25 -1.54 3.85
C SER A 26 3.43 -0.07 4.16
N VAL A 27 2.39 0.73 3.96
CA VAL A 27 2.38 2.16 4.29
C VAL A 27 1.35 2.40 5.40
N ALA A 28 1.82 3.01 6.49
CA ALA A 28 0.95 3.41 7.60
C ALA A 28 0.44 4.83 7.35
N PHE A 29 -0.88 4.98 7.30
CA PHE A 29 -1.59 6.25 7.29
C PHE A 29 -2.30 6.43 8.62
N ARG A 30 -2.41 7.66 9.12
CA ARG A 30 -3.27 7.89 10.29
C ARG A 30 -4.72 7.83 9.83
N ALA A 31 -5.60 7.25 10.66
CA ALA A 31 -7.02 7.20 10.35
C ALA A 31 -7.60 8.59 10.11
N SER A 32 -7.13 9.62 10.84
CA SER A 32 -7.56 11.01 10.65
C SER A 32 -7.12 11.65 9.32
N ASP A 33 -6.05 11.15 8.67
CA ASP A 33 -5.65 11.61 7.32
C ASP A 33 -6.58 11.05 6.23
N LEU A 34 -7.14 9.85 6.44
CA LEU A 34 -8.06 9.19 5.51
C LEU A 34 -9.53 9.54 5.77
N TRP A 35 -9.90 9.65 7.04
CA TRP A 35 -11.25 9.97 7.52
C TRP A 35 -11.18 11.13 8.52
N PRO A 36 -11.13 12.38 8.03
CA PRO A 36 -10.97 13.55 8.90
C PRO A 36 -12.18 13.81 9.83
N GLU A 37 -13.35 13.25 9.54
CA GLU A 37 -14.58 13.48 10.30
C GLU A 37 -14.85 12.47 11.44
N ASP A 38 -14.30 11.25 11.35
CA ASP A 38 -14.55 10.15 12.30
C ASP A 38 -13.28 9.35 12.65
N GLY A 39 -12.14 9.70 12.06
CA GLY A 39 -10.87 9.00 12.25
C GLY A 39 -10.32 9.24 13.65
N ALA A 40 -10.37 8.21 14.49
CA ALA A 40 -9.78 8.23 15.82
C ALA A 40 -8.29 8.63 15.74
N GLU A 41 -7.89 9.62 16.55
CA GLU A 41 -6.55 10.24 16.52
C GLU A 41 -5.39 9.27 16.71
N ASN A 42 -5.65 8.10 17.31
CA ASN A 42 -4.63 7.12 17.65
C ASN A 42 -4.68 5.85 16.78
N ASP A 43 -5.57 5.82 15.78
CA ASP A 43 -5.71 4.70 14.88
C ASP A 43 -4.83 4.87 13.64
N TYR A 44 -4.21 3.76 13.24
CA TYR A 44 -3.33 3.69 12.08
C TYR A 44 -3.86 2.63 11.12
N VAL A 45 -3.95 3.01 9.85
CA VAL A 45 -4.35 2.14 8.76
C VAL A 45 -3.09 1.74 8.00
N TYR A 46 -2.85 0.44 7.96
CA TYR A 46 -1.75 -0.13 7.21
C TYR A 46 -2.29 -0.62 5.88
N ILE A 47 -1.75 -0.07 4.78
CA ILE A 47 -2.15 -0.43 3.43
C ILE A 47 -0.92 -0.99 2.72
N ASP A 48 -1.06 -2.19 2.17
CA ASP A 48 -0.03 -2.82 1.36
C ASP A 48 -0.18 -2.39 -0.10
N LEU A 49 0.85 -1.70 -0.59
CA LEU A 49 0.89 -1.10 -1.92
C LEU A 49 2.16 -1.54 -2.65
N TRP A 50 2.02 -1.88 -3.93
CA TRP A 50 3.15 -2.20 -4.80
C TRP A 50 3.94 -0.94 -5.17
N GLU A 51 5.20 -1.10 -5.52
CA GLU A 51 6.11 -0.01 -5.92
C GLU A 51 5.49 0.90 -6.99
N SER A 52 4.91 0.34 -8.05
CA SER A 52 4.27 1.13 -9.11
C SER A 52 3.07 1.96 -8.63
N TYR A 53 2.49 1.67 -7.47
CA TYR A 53 1.37 2.44 -6.90
C TYR A 53 1.84 3.58 -5.99
N LEU A 54 3.14 3.64 -5.70
CA LEU A 54 3.73 4.72 -4.92
C LEU A 54 4.42 5.70 -5.87
N GLU A 55 3.85 6.90 -6.01
CA GLU A 55 4.56 8.00 -6.67
C GLU A 55 5.46 8.73 -5.67
N GLN A 56 6.62 9.23 -6.14
CA GLN A 56 7.45 10.11 -5.33
C GLN A 56 6.69 11.44 -5.09
N PRO A 57 6.72 11.99 -3.87
CA PRO A 57 6.02 13.23 -3.53
C PRO A 57 6.57 14.46 -4.27
#